data_AF-A0A0S4QF43-F1
#
_entry.id   AF-A0A0S4QF43-F1
#
_cell.length_a   1.000
_cell.length_b   1.000
_cell.length_c   1.000
_cell.angle_alpha   90.00
_cell.angle_beta   90.00
_cell.angle_gamma   90.00
#
_symmetry.space_group_name_H-M   'P 1'
#
loop_
_entity.id
_entity.type
_entity.pdbx_description
1 polymer ?
#
loop_
_entity_poly.entity_id
_entity_poly.type
_entity_poly.pdbx_seq_one_letter_code
_entity_poly.pdbx_strand_id
1 'polypeptide(L)'
;MHRARLFRARAASDAAPTAGLAAGYARLIQRGSRCAALVASWSRIILVRMTQPGIQVGFDSFIGPGCTIRCAPRGTMVLRRTVLIRNVQLEAADGARLTLDTAVLGAHCVVVARQRVVVGAGSLLAEMSVVRDQDHVVGPGIQGTAMLFAAAPVTLGRNVWLGAKATVLRGVTIGDDAVVGAGAVVTRDVPLGARVGGVPAVPLDTSRRDAAPAGERTDVAAAVPATAAAPVVLPAPRSAVQPIPPGEPAPREPHTRTR
;
A
#
# COMPACT_ATOMS: atom_id res chain seq x y z
N MET A 1 -54.64 -12.41 -52.05
CA MET A 1 -55.11 -11.01 -51.97
C MET A 1 -55.51 -10.77 -50.51
N HIS A 2 -55.10 -9.77 -49.73
CA HIS A 2 -54.36 -8.55 -49.95
C HIS A 2 -53.74 -8.14 -48.58
N ARG A 3 -52.54 -7.55 -48.61
CA ARG A 3 -51.74 -7.05 -47.48
C ARG A 3 -52.36 -5.80 -46.83
N ALA A 4 -52.26 -5.66 -45.51
CA ALA A 4 -52.25 -4.36 -44.83
C ALA A 4 -51.42 -4.48 -43.53
N ARG A 5 -50.14 -4.07 -43.56
CA ARG A 5 -49.60 -2.77 -43.06
C ARG A 5 -49.58 -2.72 -41.52
N LEU A 6 -48.44 -3.06 -40.91
CA LEU A 6 -47.42 -2.10 -40.45
C LEU A 6 -47.94 -1.11 -39.40
N PHE A 7 -47.75 -1.45 -38.13
CA PHE A 7 -47.55 -0.48 -37.06
C PHE A 7 -46.34 -0.89 -36.22
N ARG A 8 -45.14 -0.60 -36.75
CA ARG A 8 -43.94 -0.43 -35.93
C ARG A 8 -44.02 0.99 -35.36
N ALA A 9 -44.47 1.15 -34.12
CA ALA A 9 -44.23 2.37 -33.39
C ALA A 9 -42.75 2.41 -32.98
N ARG A 10 -41.95 3.19 -33.72
CA ARG A 10 -40.67 3.72 -33.24
C ARG A 10 -40.98 4.67 -32.07
N ALA A 11 -40.76 4.22 -30.84
CA ALA A 11 -40.53 5.14 -29.73
C ALA A 11 -39.03 5.48 -29.72
N ALA A 12 -38.62 6.41 -30.58
CA ALA A 12 -37.31 7.04 -30.47
C ALA A 12 -37.43 8.24 -29.52
N SER A 13 -36.65 8.14 -28.44
CA SER A 13 -36.00 9.21 -27.69
C SER A 13 -36.80 10.46 -27.33
N ASP A 14 -37.14 10.56 -26.05
CA ASP A 14 -36.96 11.78 -25.26
C ASP A 14 -36.60 11.40 -23.81
N ALA A 15 -35.42 10.77 -23.65
CA ALA A 15 -34.76 10.76 -22.36
C ALA A 15 -34.07 12.12 -22.18
N ALA A 16 -34.64 12.93 -21.29
CA ALA A 16 -34.39 14.35 -21.12
C ALA A 16 -32.90 14.77 -20.95
N PRO A 17 -32.54 16.02 -21.32
CA PRO A 17 -31.22 16.65 -21.11
C PRO A 17 -30.76 16.75 -19.64
N THR A 18 -31.61 16.33 -18.69
CA THR A 18 -31.38 16.33 -17.25
C THR A 18 -30.33 15.30 -16.81
N ALA A 19 -30.20 14.18 -17.52
CA ALA A 19 -29.18 13.16 -17.25
C ALA A 19 -27.74 13.69 -17.45
N GLY A 20 -27.55 14.63 -18.39
CA GLY A 20 -26.26 15.27 -18.66
C GLY A 20 -25.84 16.27 -17.57
N LEU A 21 -26.80 17.06 -17.07
CA LEU A 21 -26.57 18.04 -16.01
C LEU A 21 -26.29 17.38 -14.66
N ALA A 22 -27.03 16.34 -14.28
CA ALA A 22 -26.81 15.60 -13.04
C ALA A 22 -25.43 14.90 -13.03
N ALA A 23 -25.04 14.27 -14.14
CA ALA A 23 -23.70 13.69 -14.30
C ALA A 23 -22.60 14.77 -14.31
N GLY A 24 -22.86 15.94 -14.90
CA GLY A 24 -21.98 17.10 -14.86
C GLY A 24 -21.75 17.62 -13.44
N TYR A 25 -22.83 17.79 -12.67
CA TYR A 25 -22.80 18.24 -11.29
C TYR A 25 -22.11 17.22 -10.36
N ALA A 26 -22.40 15.93 -10.52
CA ALA A 26 -21.71 14.86 -9.79
C ALA A 26 -20.19 14.87 -10.05
N ARG A 27 -19.76 15.05 -11.30
CA ARG A 27 -18.33 15.20 -11.65
C ARG A 27 -17.71 16.47 -11.05
N LEU A 28 -18.43 17.58 -11.02
CA LEU A 28 -17.96 18.84 -10.40
C LEU A 28 -17.81 18.69 -8.89
N ILE A 29 -18.80 18.12 -8.20
CA ILE A 29 -18.72 17.80 -6.76
C ILE A 29 -17.56 16.85 -6.52
N GLN A 30 -17.46 15.74 -7.26
CA GLN A 30 -16.36 14.79 -7.10
C GLN A 30 -14.99 15.46 -7.30
N ARG A 31 -14.85 16.37 -8.26
CA ARG A 31 -13.64 17.18 -8.45
C ARG A 31 -13.38 18.12 -7.28
N GLY A 32 -14.39 18.84 -6.81
CA GLY A 32 -14.29 19.73 -5.64
C GLY A 32 -13.90 18.96 -4.37
N SER A 33 -14.55 17.83 -4.11
CA SER A 33 -14.23 16.92 -3.00
C SER A 33 -12.83 16.34 -3.10
N ARG A 34 -12.34 16.03 -4.32
CA ARG A 34 -10.95 15.59 -4.54
C ARG A 34 -9.95 16.70 -4.22
N CYS A 35 -10.19 17.92 -4.68
CA CYS A 35 -9.34 19.07 -4.35
C CYS A 35 -9.30 19.30 -2.84
N ALA A 36 -10.46 19.28 -2.17
CA ALA A 36 -10.55 19.43 -0.72
C ALA A 36 -9.80 18.31 0.03
N ALA A 37 -9.91 17.06 -0.43
CA ALA A 37 -9.21 15.92 0.16
C ALA A 37 -7.68 16.04 0.01
N LEU A 38 -7.19 16.51 -1.15
CA LEU A 38 -5.77 16.75 -1.39
C LEU A 38 -5.24 17.87 -0.50
N VAL A 39 -5.95 19.00 -0.41
CA VAL A 39 -5.58 20.10 0.49
C VAL A 39 -5.53 19.62 1.93
N ALA A 40 -6.54 18.89 2.40
CA ALA A 40 -6.55 18.33 3.75
C ALA A 40 -5.39 17.36 3.99
N SER A 41 -5.07 16.51 3.00
CA SER A 41 -3.90 15.61 3.05
C SER A 41 -2.60 16.40 3.14
N TRP A 42 -2.41 17.44 2.33
CA TRP A 42 -1.23 18.29 2.37
C TRP A 42 -1.08 19.02 3.70
N SER A 43 -2.17 19.52 4.29
CA SER A 43 -2.15 20.10 5.63
C SER A 43 -1.68 19.08 6.69
N ARG A 44 -2.10 17.82 6.60
CA ARG A 44 -1.61 16.74 7.48
C ARG A 44 -0.14 16.45 7.26
N ILE A 45 0.32 16.42 6.01
CA ILE A 45 1.74 16.24 5.65
C ILE A 45 2.59 17.35 6.26
N ILE A 46 2.17 18.61 6.11
CA ILE A 46 2.85 19.76 6.70
C ILE A 46 2.93 19.62 8.22
N LEU A 47 1.79 19.35 8.87
CA LEU A 47 1.73 19.19 10.32
C LEU A 47 2.64 18.07 10.83
N VAL A 48 2.63 16.90 10.18
CA VAL A 48 3.49 15.77 10.54
C VAL A 48 4.97 16.14 10.40
N ARG A 49 5.36 16.80 9.30
CA ARG A 49 6.75 17.24 9.09
C ARG A 49 7.20 18.28 10.11
N MET A 50 6.31 19.20 10.51
CA MET A 50 6.61 20.23 11.51
C MET A 50 6.71 19.65 12.92
N THR A 51 5.92 18.63 13.24
CA THR A 51 5.84 18.08 14.60
C THR A 51 6.76 16.89 14.83
N GLN A 52 7.21 16.22 13.77
CA GLN A 52 7.97 14.96 13.87
C GLN A 52 9.11 14.91 12.82
N PRO A 53 10.31 15.42 13.17
CA PRO A 53 11.43 15.56 12.22
C PRO A 53 11.96 14.21 11.69
N GLY A 54 11.72 13.10 12.39
CA GLY A 54 12.08 11.75 11.93
C GLY A 54 11.23 11.23 10.76
N ILE A 55 10.16 11.95 10.37
CA ILE A 55 9.27 11.56 9.28
C ILE A 55 9.61 12.29 7.98
N GLN A 56 9.92 11.50 6.96
CA GLN A 56 10.13 11.94 5.59
C GLN A 56 8.93 11.53 4.75
N VAL A 57 8.11 12.49 4.35
CA VAL A 57 6.93 12.29 3.50
C VAL A 57 6.81 13.43 2.50
N GLY A 58 6.62 13.08 1.23
CA GLY A 58 6.41 14.04 0.14
C GLY A 58 4.93 14.33 -0.11
N PHE A 59 4.65 15.43 -0.80
CA PHE A 59 3.29 15.79 -1.24
C PHE A 59 2.76 14.93 -2.39
N ASP A 60 3.60 14.01 -2.88
CA ASP A 60 3.26 12.89 -3.76
C ASP A 60 2.60 11.71 -3.00
N SER A 61 2.53 11.80 -1.68
CA SER A 61 1.80 10.86 -0.80
C SER A 61 0.45 11.44 -0.39
N PHE A 62 -0.46 10.56 0.04
CA PHE A 62 -1.79 10.91 0.52
C PHE A 62 -2.01 10.41 1.96
N ILE A 63 -2.39 11.32 2.86
CA ILE A 63 -2.75 11.04 4.25
C ILE A 63 -4.24 11.33 4.44
N GLY A 64 -5.03 10.27 4.47
CA GLY A 64 -6.46 10.36 4.69
C GLY A 64 -6.85 10.72 6.13
N PRO A 65 -8.16 10.95 6.36
CA PRO A 65 -8.67 11.37 7.66
C PRO A 65 -8.42 10.33 8.77
N GLY A 66 -8.14 10.82 9.98
CA GLY A 66 -7.96 9.99 11.17
C GLY A 66 -6.65 9.17 11.20
N CYS A 67 -5.79 9.28 10.19
CA CYS A 67 -4.50 8.60 10.24
C CYS A 67 -3.64 9.17 11.37
N THR A 68 -3.05 8.30 12.17
CA THR A 68 -2.13 8.64 13.25
C THR A 68 -0.74 8.18 12.85
N ILE A 69 0.20 9.12 12.74
CA ILE A 69 1.57 8.86 12.34
C ILE A 69 2.48 9.34 13.46
N ARG A 70 3.25 8.43 14.04
CA ARG A 70 4.13 8.70 15.17
C ARG A 70 5.52 8.15 14.91
N CYS A 71 6.52 9.00 15.08
CA CYS A 71 7.93 8.63 15.03
C CYS A 71 8.60 9.17 16.28
N ALA A 72 9.25 8.28 17.03
CA ALA A 72 10.05 8.66 18.18
C ALA A 72 11.28 9.50 17.75
N PRO A 73 11.91 10.25 18.67
CA PRO A 73 12.98 11.20 18.34
C PRO A 73 14.17 10.61 17.57
N ARG A 74 14.61 9.38 17.88
CA ARG A 74 15.69 8.70 17.14
C ARG A 74 15.18 7.72 16.08
N GLY A 75 13.86 7.61 15.93
CA GLY A 75 13.24 6.79 14.90
C GLY A 75 13.34 7.45 13.52
N THR A 76 13.21 6.63 12.48
CA THR A 76 13.12 7.09 11.10
C THR A 76 11.91 6.50 10.41
N MET A 77 11.11 7.33 9.76
CA MET A 77 9.96 6.90 8.98
C MET A 77 10.00 7.54 7.60
N VAL A 78 10.01 6.72 6.56
CA VAL A 78 10.09 7.18 5.17
C VAL A 78 8.86 6.70 4.41
N LEU A 79 8.05 7.65 3.95
CA LEU A 79 6.84 7.41 3.17
C LEU A 79 7.03 7.98 1.76
N ARG A 80 7.22 7.11 0.77
CA ARG A 80 7.39 7.49 -0.63
C ARG A 80 6.13 7.13 -1.40
N ARG A 81 5.49 8.10 -2.07
CA ARG A 81 4.29 7.88 -2.89
C ARG A 81 3.25 6.96 -2.23
N THR A 82 3.06 7.11 -0.93
CA THR A 82 2.26 6.18 -0.12
C THR A 82 0.85 6.73 0.03
N VAL A 83 -0.15 5.86 -0.01
CA VAL A 83 -1.56 6.21 0.18
C VAL A 83 -2.08 5.58 1.46
N LEU A 84 -2.46 6.42 2.43
CA LEU A 84 -3.11 6.02 3.67
C LEU A 84 -4.60 6.40 3.59
N ILE A 85 -5.49 5.41 3.59
CA ILE A 85 -6.91 5.66 3.27
C ILE A 85 -7.66 6.40 4.37
N ARG A 86 -7.86 5.78 5.54
CA ARG A 86 -8.46 6.42 6.72
C ARG A 86 -8.11 5.62 7.97
N ASN A 87 -7.93 6.32 9.09
CA ASN A 87 -7.67 5.70 10.38
C ASN A 87 -6.47 4.72 10.37
N VAL A 88 -5.49 4.95 9.49
CA VAL A 88 -4.27 4.13 9.45
C VAL A 88 -3.35 4.56 10.58
N GLN A 89 -2.80 3.61 11.33
CA GLN A 89 -1.82 3.86 12.36
C GLN A 89 -0.43 3.44 11.89
N LEU A 90 0.50 4.39 11.86
CA LEU A 90 1.91 4.17 11.61
C LEU A 90 2.72 4.59 12.83
N GLU A 91 3.58 3.71 13.31
CA GLU A 91 4.43 3.99 14.46
C GLU A 91 5.85 3.48 14.23
N ALA A 92 6.85 4.35 14.46
CA ALA A 92 8.25 3.97 14.55
C ALA A 92 8.75 4.32 15.95
N ALA A 93 9.17 3.31 16.71
CA ALA A 93 9.75 3.48 18.03
C ALA A 93 11.16 4.09 17.96
N ASP A 94 11.74 4.33 19.13
CA ASP A 94 13.03 5.01 19.24
C ASP A 94 14.15 4.16 18.65
N GLY A 95 14.88 4.72 17.68
CA GLY A 95 15.90 4.00 16.90
C GLY A 95 15.35 3.06 15.82
N ALA A 96 14.03 2.90 15.71
CA ALA A 96 13.41 2.02 14.73
C ALA A 96 13.34 2.65 13.33
N ARG A 97 13.18 1.80 12.30
CA ARG A 97 13.00 2.24 10.92
C ARG A 97 11.72 1.70 10.28
N LEU A 98 10.82 2.58 9.87
CA LEU A 98 9.66 2.24 9.06
C LEU A 98 9.85 2.79 7.64
N THR A 99 9.72 1.96 6.62
CA THR A 99 9.79 2.41 5.22
C THR A 99 8.62 1.86 4.42
N LEU A 100 7.84 2.75 3.82
CA LEU A 100 6.77 2.43 2.88
C LEU A 100 7.14 3.06 1.52
N ASP A 101 7.20 2.25 0.47
CA ASP A 101 7.39 2.73 -0.90
C ASP A 101 6.20 2.34 -1.74
N THR A 102 5.56 3.32 -2.39
CA THR A 102 4.47 3.13 -3.35
C THR A 102 3.42 2.14 -2.84
N ALA A 103 3.12 2.22 -1.54
CA ALA A 103 2.25 1.29 -0.84
C ALA A 103 0.87 1.90 -0.62
N VAL A 104 -0.16 1.07 -0.70
CA VAL A 104 -1.55 1.46 -0.40
C VAL A 104 -2.01 0.74 0.84
N LEU A 105 -2.37 1.50 1.88
CA LEU A 105 -2.87 0.98 3.14
C LEU A 105 -4.36 1.29 3.29
N GLY A 106 -5.15 0.24 3.26
CA GLY A 106 -6.59 0.26 3.48
C GLY A 106 -6.96 0.79 4.86
N ALA A 107 -8.25 1.03 5.05
CA ALA A 107 -8.75 1.64 6.28
C ALA A 107 -8.33 0.82 7.51
N HIS A 108 -7.96 1.49 8.60
CA HIS A 108 -7.62 0.85 9.88
C HIS A 108 -6.41 -0.10 9.86
N CYS A 109 -5.55 -0.04 8.84
CA CYS A 109 -4.28 -0.75 8.90
C CYS A 109 -3.42 -0.25 10.05
N VAL A 110 -2.65 -1.15 10.65
CA VAL A 110 -1.71 -0.84 11.73
C VAL A 110 -0.33 -1.35 11.33
N VAL A 111 0.65 -0.45 11.23
CA VAL A 111 2.04 -0.81 10.96
C VAL A 111 2.93 -0.21 12.05
N VAL A 112 3.59 -1.07 12.82
CA VAL A 112 4.45 -0.64 13.93
C VAL A 112 5.83 -1.25 13.77
N ALA A 113 6.85 -0.39 13.80
CA ALA A 113 8.25 -0.77 13.82
C ALA A 113 8.87 -0.41 15.17
N ARG A 114 9.40 -1.41 15.88
CA ARG A 114 10.30 -1.27 17.02
C ARG A 114 11.76 -1.52 16.68
N GLN A 115 12.03 -2.22 15.58
CA GLN A 115 13.36 -2.39 15.01
C GLN A 115 13.38 -1.91 13.56
N ARG A 116 12.72 -2.66 12.66
CA ARG A 116 12.63 -2.32 11.25
C ARG A 116 11.42 -3.00 10.60
N VAL A 117 10.57 -2.22 9.95
CA VAL A 117 9.53 -2.69 9.02
C VAL A 117 9.74 -2.06 7.65
N VAL A 118 9.75 -2.87 6.61
CA VAL A 118 9.81 -2.42 5.22
C VAL A 118 8.61 -2.97 4.45
N VAL A 119 7.93 -2.09 3.73
CA VAL A 119 6.89 -2.46 2.76
C VAL A 119 7.35 -2.00 1.39
N GLY A 120 7.63 -2.97 0.52
CA GLY A 120 8.15 -2.73 -0.81
C GLY A 120 7.14 -2.10 -1.77
N ALA A 121 7.70 -1.55 -2.85
CA ALA A 121 6.98 -0.86 -3.92
C ALA A 121 5.77 -1.65 -4.45
N GLY A 122 4.63 -0.98 -4.62
CA GLY A 122 3.44 -1.56 -5.24
C GLY A 122 2.62 -2.47 -4.32
N SER A 123 3.01 -2.61 -3.06
CA SER A 123 2.30 -3.47 -2.11
C SER A 123 0.96 -2.86 -1.67
N LEU A 124 -0.04 -3.73 -1.50
CA LEU A 124 -1.38 -3.36 -1.05
C LEU A 124 -1.69 -4.09 0.25
N LEU A 125 -2.01 -3.31 1.27
CA LEU A 125 -2.50 -3.82 2.55
C LEU A 125 -4.00 -3.50 2.60
N ALA A 126 -4.85 -4.51 2.53
CA ALA A 126 -6.29 -4.33 2.65
C ALA A 126 -6.69 -3.96 4.09
N GLU A 127 -7.92 -3.50 4.27
CA GLU A 127 -8.40 -2.94 5.53
C GLU A 127 -8.14 -3.84 6.75
N MET A 128 -7.85 -3.20 7.88
CA MET A 128 -7.59 -3.83 9.17
C MET A 128 -6.40 -4.81 9.18
N SER A 129 -5.53 -4.78 8.16
CA SER A 129 -4.30 -5.58 8.18
C SER A 129 -3.30 -5.02 9.20
N VAL A 130 -2.53 -5.89 9.84
CA VAL A 130 -1.58 -5.56 10.89
C VAL A 130 -0.19 -6.07 10.52
N VAL A 131 0.81 -5.20 10.61
CA VAL A 131 2.22 -5.56 10.45
C VAL A 131 3.00 -5.04 11.66
N ARG A 132 3.61 -5.94 12.43
CA ARG A 132 4.38 -5.59 13.63
C ARG A 132 5.65 -6.42 13.70
N ASP A 133 6.75 -5.77 14.04
CA ASP A 133 8.05 -6.41 14.19
C ASP A 133 8.40 -6.76 15.64
N GLN A 134 7.41 -6.75 16.53
CA GLN A 134 7.58 -6.98 17.96
C GLN A 134 6.47 -7.81 18.60
N ASP A 135 6.85 -8.54 19.65
CA ASP A 135 5.95 -9.16 20.62
C ASP A 135 6.29 -8.67 22.03
N HIS A 136 5.34 -8.78 22.95
CA HIS A 136 5.64 -8.64 24.38
C HIS A 136 6.47 -9.84 24.87
N VAL A 137 7.51 -9.57 25.65
CA VAL A 137 8.25 -10.63 26.34
C VAL A 137 7.35 -11.23 27.41
N VAL A 138 7.17 -12.54 27.37
CA VAL A 138 6.43 -13.31 28.36
C VAL A 138 7.38 -14.30 29.01
N GLY A 139 7.38 -14.36 30.34
CA GLY A 139 8.21 -15.29 31.09
C GLY A 139 7.94 -15.21 32.60
N PRO A 140 8.45 -16.18 33.38
CA PRO A 140 8.33 -16.16 34.84
C PRO A 140 8.86 -14.85 35.42
N GLY A 141 8.06 -14.19 36.28
CA GLY A 141 8.44 -12.93 36.92
C GLY A 141 8.32 -11.67 36.06
N ILE A 142 7.98 -11.79 34.77
CA ILE A 142 7.78 -10.63 33.89
C ILE A 142 6.30 -10.25 33.91
N GLN A 143 5.98 -9.11 34.51
CA GLN A 143 4.63 -8.55 34.46
C GLN A 143 4.34 -8.02 33.06
N GLY A 144 3.14 -8.29 32.53
CA GLY A 144 2.74 -7.75 31.21
C GLY A 144 2.77 -6.22 31.15
N THR A 145 2.53 -5.56 32.28
CA THR A 145 2.63 -4.09 32.45
C THR A 145 4.05 -3.55 32.33
N ALA A 146 5.09 -4.40 32.37
CA ALA A 146 6.47 -3.99 32.20
C ALA A 146 6.78 -3.52 30.77
N MET A 147 5.90 -3.82 29.80
CA MET A 147 6.03 -3.35 28.41
C MET A 147 7.40 -3.67 27.80
N LEU A 148 7.94 -4.86 28.10
CA LEU A 148 9.16 -5.38 27.49
C LEU A 148 8.84 -6.01 26.13
N PHE A 149 9.69 -5.77 25.14
CA PHE A 149 9.47 -6.22 23.77
C PHE A 149 10.64 -7.05 23.24
N ALA A 150 10.32 -8.14 22.55
CA ALA A 150 11.24 -8.82 21.66
C ALA A 150 10.94 -8.36 20.23
N ALA A 151 11.94 -7.83 19.52
CA ALA A 151 11.78 -7.34 18.16
C ALA A 151 12.62 -8.16 17.17
N ALA A 152 12.08 -8.36 15.97
CA ALA A 152 12.76 -8.96 14.83
C ALA A 152 12.19 -8.36 13.55
N PRO A 153 13.03 -7.94 12.58
CA PRO A 153 12.60 -7.11 11.47
C PRO A 153 11.56 -7.81 10.59
N VAL A 154 10.64 -7.04 10.02
CA VAL A 154 9.65 -7.53 9.05
C VAL A 154 9.90 -6.88 7.69
N THR A 155 9.93 -7.70 6.63
CA THR A 155 10.12 -7.22 5.26
C THR A 155 9.03 -7.77 4.37
N LEU A 156 8.26 -6.89 3.75
CA LEU A 156 7.37 -7.22 2.64
C LEU A 156 8.07 -6.78 1.35
N GLY A 157 8.20 -7.70 0.41
CA GLY A 157 8.74 -7.46 -0.92
C GLY A 157 7.91 -6.49 -1.75
N ARG A 158 8.17 -6.45 -3.05
CA ARG A 158 7.40 -5.66 -4.01
C ARG A 158 6.08 -6.35 -4.35
N ASN A 159 5.05 -5.57 -4.66
CA ASN A 159 3.74 -6.05 -5.09
C ASN A 159 3.10 -7.09 -4.15
N VAL A 160 3.39 -7.04 -2.84
CA VAL A 160 2.77 -7.94 -1.88
C VAL A 160 1.32 -7.52 -1.65
N TRP A 161 0.40 -8.48 -1.65
CA TRP A 161 -0.99 -8.23 -1.26
C TRP A 161 -1.30 -8.88 0.08
N LEU A 162 -1.57 -8.07 1.10
CA LEU A 162 -2.19 -8.53 2.34
C LEU A 162 -3.71 -8.38 2.25
N GLY A 163 -4.42 -9.50 2.32
CA GLY A 163 -5.88 -9.54 2.39
C GLY A 163 -6.41 -8.93 3.70
N ALA A 164 -7.68 -8.53 3.71
CA ALA A 164 -8.26 -7.81 4.83
C ALA A 164 -8.09 -8.58 6.15
N LYS A 165 -7.74 -7.88 7.22
CA LYS A 165 -7.48 -8.45 8.56
C LYS A 165 -6.33 -9.46 8.61
N ALA A 166 -5.43 -9.51 7.62
CA ALA A 166 -4.22 -10.31 7.71
C ALA A 166 -3.25 -9.71 8.74
N THR A 167 -2.55 -10.57 9.49
CA THR A 167 -1.55 -10.17 10.48
C THR A 167 -0.19 -10.77 10.14
N VAL A 168 0.85 -9.94 10.09
CA VAL A 168 2.24 -10.36 9.89
C VAL A 168 3.00 -10.17 11.19
N LEU A 169 3.59 -11.25 11.70
CA LEU A 169 4.34 -11.26 12.95
C LEU A 169 5.82 -10.93 12.75
N ARG A 170 6.50 -10.66 13.87
CA ARG A 170 7.92 -10.29 13.89
C ARG A 170 8.81 -11.32 13.22
N GLY A 171 9.88 -10.84 12.58
CA GLY A 171 10.90 -11.68 11.94
C GLY A 171 10.51 -12.26 10.59
N VAL A 172 9.31 -11.97 10.08
CA VAL A 172 8.82 -12.52 8.81
C VAL A 172 9.32 -11.72 7.61
N THR A 173 9.79 -12.44 6.60
CA THR A 173 10.04 -11.94 5.24
C THR A 173 8.99 -12.51 4.28
N ILE A 174 8.25 -11.64 3.61
CA ILE A 174 7.31 -11.98 2.54
C ILE A 174 7.95 -11.59 1.21
N GLY A 175 8.16 -12.57 0.33
CA GLY A 175 8.77 -12.37 -0.98
C GLY A 175 7.93 -11.52 -1.93
N ASP A 176 8.56 -11.06 -3.00
CA ASP A 176 7.91 -10.27 -4.05
C ASP A 176 6.69 -11.02 -4.63
N ASP A 177 5.67 -10.28 -5.06
CA ASP A 177 4.44 -10.78 -5.72
C ASP A 177 3.62 -11.81 -4.89
N ALA A 178 3.92 -11.98 -3.61
CA ALA A 178 3.19 -12.90 -2.74
C ALA A 178 1.81 -12.35 -2.33
N VAL A 179 0.86 -13.27 -2.12
CA VAL A 179 -0.51 -12.95 -1.71
C VAL A 179 -0.83 -13.66 -0.39
N VAL A 180 -1.26 -12.88 0.59
CA VAL A 180 -1.72 -13.36 1.89
C VAL A 180 -3.25 -13.24 1.93
N GLY A 181 -3.94 -14.34 2.17
CA GLY A 181 -5.39 -14.38 2.26
C GLY A 181 -5.95 -13.54 3.41
N ALA A 182 -7.22 -13.14 3.28
CA ALA A 182 -7.91 -12.40 4.32
C ALA A 182 -7.96 -13.20 5.64
N GLY A 183 -7.80 -12.51 6.77
CA GLY A 183 -7.81 -13.09 8.11
C GLY A 183 -6.63 -14.01 8.43
N ALA A 184 -5.61 -14.11 7.56
CA ALA A 184 -4.48 -14.99 7.79
C ALA A 184 -3.50 -14.43 8.84
N VAL A 185 -2.82 -15.32 9.57
CA VAL A 185 -1.74 -14.94 10.50
C VAL A 185 -0.43 -15.54 10.01
N VAL A 186 0.45 -14.69 9.49
CA VAL A 186 1.74 -15.06 8.91
C VAL A 186 2.77 -15.13 10.02
N THR A 187 3.22 -16.35 10.33
CA THR A 187 4.17 -16.64 11.41
C THR A 187 5.55 -17.08 10.91
N ARG A 188 5.71 -17.25 9.59
CA ARG A 188 6.94 -17.71 8.93
C ARG A 188 7.08 -17.02 7.59
N ASP A 189 8.29 -17.05 7.04
CA ASP A 189 8.59 -16.47 5.74
C ASP A 189 7.69 -17.04 4.63
N VAL A 190 7.34 -16.18 3.69
CA VAL A 190 6.50 -16.50 2.54
C VAL A 190 7.36 -16.37 1.28
N PRO A 191 7.52 -17.43 0.48
CA PRO A 191 8.32 -17.37 -0.75
C PRO A 191 7.77 -16.36 -1.78
N LEU A 192 8.64 -15.93 -2.70
CA LEU A 192 8.26 -15.11 -3.84
C LEU A 192 7.10 -15.75 -4.63
N GLY A 193 6.10 -14.95 -4.98
CA GLY A 193 4.93 -15.35 -5.76
C GLY A 193 3.98 -16.31 -5.03
N ALA A 194 4.30 -16.74 -3.81
CA ALA A 194 3.49 -17.71 -3.09
C ALA A 194 2.16 -17.10 -2.64
N ARG A 195 1.14 -17.96 -2.57
CA ARG A 195 -0.18 -17.60 -2.03
C ARG A 195 -0.40 -18.39 -0.75
N VAL A 196 -0.62 -17.70 0.35
CA VAL A 196 -0.80 -18.31 1.68
C VAL A 196 -2.10 -17.85 2.33
N GLY A 197 -2.66 -18.65 3.23
CA GLY A 197 -3.85 -18.27 3.99
C GLY A 197 -4.05 -19.14 5.23
N GLY A 198 -4.94 -18.73 6.13
CA GLY A 198 -5.23 -19.44 7.37
C GLY A 198 -4.45 -18.95 8.60
N VAL A 199 -4.68 -19.62 9.74
CA VAL A 199 -4.08 -19.31 11.05
C VAL A 199 -3.52 -20.60 11.66
N PRO A 200 -2.20 -20.83 11.64
CA PRO A 200 -1.18 -20.04 10.94
C PRO A 200 -1.33 -20.13 9.42
N ALA A 201 -0.77 -19.14 8.71
CA ALA A 201 -0.82 -19.10 7.25
C ALA A 201 -0.02 -20.26 6.65
N VAL A 202 -0.63 -20.98 5.72
CA VAL A 202 -0.03 -22.09 4.95
C VAL A 202 -0.23 -21.87 3.45
N PRO A 203 0.60 -22.47 2.58
CA PRO A 203 0.41 -22.41 1.14
C PRO A 203 -0.99 -22.86 0.72
N LEU A 204 -1.61 -22.11 -0.19
CA LEU A 204 -2.92 -22.43 -0.76
C LEU A 204 -2.75 -23.24 -2.05
N ASP A 205 -3.61 -24.23 -2.24
CA ASP A 205 -3.73 -24.93 -3.52
C ASP A 205 -4.34 -24.00 -4.57
N THR A 206 -3.56 -23.64 -5.58
CA THR A 206 -3.96 -22.75 -6.66
C THR A 206 -4.51 -23.47 -7.88
N SER A 207 -4.45 -24.81 -7.94
CA SER A 207 -4.88 -25.62 -9.10
C SER A 207 -6.36 -25.44 -9.45
N ARG A 208 -7.18 -25.04 -8.47
CA ARG A 208 -8.63 -24.80 -8.66
C ARG A 208 -8.98 -23.42 -9.23
N ARG A 209 -8.01 -22.52 -9.43
CA ARG A 209 -8.27 -21.11 -9.83
C ARG A 209 -7.95 -20.78 -11.29
N ASP A 210 -7.40 -21.71 -12.07
CA ASP A 210 -7.12 -21.49 -13.50
C ASP A 210 -8.40 -21.39 -14.37
N ALA A 211 -9.58 -21.43 -13.76
CA ALA A 211 -10.89 -21.25 -14.38
C ALA A 211 -11.50 -19.84 -14.18
N ALA A 212 -10.70 -18.83 -13.84
CA ALA A 212 -11.16 -17.45 -14.03
C ALA A 212 -10.96 -17.08 -15.51
N PRO A 213 -12.02 -16.71 -16.26
CA PRO A 213 -11.82 -16.28 -17.63
C PRO A 213 -10.87 -15.08 -17.63
N ALA A 214 -10.02 -14.99 -18.65
CA ALA A 214 -9.24 -13.80 -18.98
C ALA A 214 -10.20 -12.68 -19.43
N GLY A 215 -11.07 -12.24 -18.51
CA GLY A 215 -11.92 -11.08 -18.66
C GLY A 215 -11.06 -9.87 -18.42
N GLU A 216 -10.94 -9.06 -19.47
CA GLU A 216 -10.67 -7.62 -19.49
C GLU A 216 -9.98 -7.08 -18.23
N ARG A 217 -8.73 -6.64 -18.38
CA ARG A 217 -8.10 -5.73 -17.41
C ARG A 217 -8.94 -4.47 -17.35
N THR A 218 -10.02 -4.52 -16.58
CA THR A 218 -10.74 -3.34 -16.14
C THR A 218 -9.77 -2.66 -15.21
N ASP A 219 -9.34 -1.46 -15.59
CA ASP A 219 -8.51 -0.63 -14.74
C ASP A 219 -9.20 -0.52 -13.36
N VAL A 220 -8.72 -1.28 -12.38
CA VAL A 220 -9.28 -1.36 -11.01
C VAL A 220 -9.15 -0.01 -10.29
N ALA A 221 -8.51 0.98 -10.93
CA ALA A 221 -8.62 2.40 -10.62
C ALA A 221 -10.08 2.90 -10.48
N ALA A 222 -11.07 2.19 -11.02
CA ALA A 222 -12.48 2.56 -10.93
C ALA A 222 -13.27 1.97 -9.74
N ALA A 223 -12.72 1.04 -8.95
CA ALA A 223 -13.48 0.33 -7.90
C ALA A 223 -13.07 0.67 -6.45
N VAL A 224 -12.51 1.85 -6.22
CA VAL A 224 -12.34 2.42 -4.87
C VAL A 224 -13.58 3.27 -4.56
N PRO A 225 -14.37 2.96 -3.51
CA PRO A 225 -15.58 3.72 -3.19
C PRO A 225 -15.25 5.20 -2.98
N ALA A 226 -16.14 6.09 -3.41
CA ALA A 226 -15.97 7.56 -3.49
C ALA A 226 -15.64 8.30 -2.16
N THR A 227 -15.36 7.57 -1.08
CA THR A 227 -14.86 8.05 0.22
C THR A 227 -13.38 7.73 0.48
N ALA A 228 -12.75 6.92 -0.37
CA ALA A 228 -11.31 6.78 -0.45
C ALA A 228 -10.84 7.60 -1.65
N ALA A 229 -9.92 8.53 -1.42
CA ALA A 229 -9.39 9.42 -2.44
C ALA A 229 -9.07 8.63 -3.72
N ALA A 230 -9.56 9.15 -4.86
CA ALA A 230 -9.24 8.61 -6.18
C ALA A 230 -7.72 8.42 -6.29
N PRO A 231 -7.26 7.37 -7.03
CA PRO A 231 -5.84 7.10 -7.15
C PRO A 231 -5.14 8.36 -7.64
N VAL A 232 -4.12 8.81 -6.90
CA VAL A 232 -3.10 9.66 -7.51
C VAL A 232 -2.57 8.80 -8.65
N VAL A 233 -2.88 9.18 -9.89
CA VAL A 233 -2.21 8.63 -11.06
C VAL A 233 -0.76 9.07 -10.91
N LEU A 234 0.07 8.18 -10.38
CA LEU A 234 1.51 8.39 -10.39
C LEU A 234 1.91 8.48 -11.87
N PRO A 235 2.64 9.52 -12.29
CA PRO A 235 3.15 9.58 -13.64
C PRO A 235 3.96 8.30 -13.90
N ALA A 236 3.76 7.70 -15.08
CA ALA A 236 4.53 6.53 -15.51
C ALA A 236 6.03 6.80 -15.29
N PRO A 237 6.83 5.80 -14.87
CA PRO A 237 8.27 5.96 -14.80
C PRO A 237 8.74 6.51 -16.14
N ARG A 238 9.46 7.64 -16.13
CA ARG A 238 10.09 8.14 -17.35
C ARG A 238 11.02 7.03 -17.84
N SER A 239 10.68 6.46 -18.99
CA SER A 239 11.53 5.51 -19.68
C SER A 239 12.86 6.17 -20.01
N ALA A 240 13.93 5.37 -19.93
CA ALA A 240 15.34 5.69 -20.19
C ALA A 240 16.12 6.38 -19.05
N VAL A 241 16.52 5.58 -18.05
CA VAL A 241 17.93 5.64 -17.61
C VAL A 241 18.71 4.97 -18.75
N GLN A 242 19.50 5.74 -19.50
CA GLN A 242 20.48 5.17 -20.41
C GLN A 242 21.45 4.30 -19.59
N PRO A 243 21.86 3.13 -20.10
CA PRO A 243 22.88 2.34 -19.42
C PRO A 243 24.13 3.19 -19.23
N ILE A 244 24.64 3.21 -18.00
CA ILE A 244 25.92 3.82 -17.65
C ILE A 244 26.97 3.12 -18.54
N PRO A 245 27.77 3.86 -19.33
CA PRO A 245 28.84 3.25 -20.11
C PRO A 245 29.81 2.55 -19.15
N PRO A 246 30.36 1.38 -19.50
CA PRO A 246 31.31 0.68 -18.64
C PRO A 246 32.46 1.63 -18.31
N GLY A 247 32.68 1.83 -17.01
CA GLY A 247 33.77 2.66 -16.50
C GLY A 247 35.10 2.15 -17.03
N GLU A 248 35.94 3.09 -17.45
CA GLU A 248 37.32 2.84 -17.84
C GLU A 248 38.06 2.08 -16.72
N PRO A 249 38.82 1.01 -17.04
CA PRO A 249 39.51 0.24 -16.02
C PRO A 249 40.52 1.13 -15.28
N ALA A 250 40.50 1.05 -13.95
CA ALA A 250 41.40 1.79 -13.08
C ALA A 250 42.88 1.58 -13.49
N PRO A 251 43.72 2.63 -13.46
CA PRO A 251 45.14 2.49 -13.75
C PRO A 251 45.80 1.54 -12.74
N ARG A 252 46.56 0.57 -13.25
CA ARG A 252 47.33 -0.38 -12.44
C ARG A 252 48.39 0.38 -11.63
N GLU A 253 48.34 0.27 -10.32
CA GLU A 253 49.42 0.76 -9.46
C GLU A 253 50.73 0.02 -9.77
N PRO A 254 51.87 0.72 -9.83
CA PRO A 254 53.16 0.08 -10.01
C PRO A 254 53.54 -0.72 -8.76
N HIS A 255 53.73 -2.03 -8.93
CA HIS A 255 54.31 -2.91 -7.93
C HIS A 255 55.71 -2.38 -7.52
N THR A 256 55.82 -1.87 -6.30
CA THR A 256 57.10 -1.69 -5.63
C THR A 256 57.69 -3.06 -5.34
N ARG A 257 58.69 -3.46 -6.16
CA ARG A 257 59.60 -4.55 -5.81
C ARG A 257 60.40 -4.14 -4.58
N THR A 258 60.12 -4.79 -3.46
CA THR A 258 61.04 -4.88 -2.33
C THR A 258 62.35 -5.50 -2.82
N ARG A 259 63.46 -4.81 -2.53
CA ARG A 259 64.81 -5.36 -2.51
C ARG A 259 65.25 -5.48 -1.06
#